data_AF-A0A0C2S4Z2-F1
#
_entry.id   AF-A0A0C2S4Z2-F1
#
_cell.length_a   1.000
_cell.length_b   1.000
_cell.length_c   1.000
_cell.angle_alpha   90.00
_cell.angle_beta   90.00
_cell.angle_gamma   90.00
#
_symmetry.space_group_name_H-M   'P 1'
#
loop_
_entity.id
_entity.type
_entity.pdbx_description
1 polymer ?
#
loop_
_entity_poly.entity_id
_entity_poly.type
_entity_poly.pdbx_seq_one_letter_code
_entity_poly.pdbx_strand_id
1 'polypeptide(L)'
;MTEPSHSYLEDRLDARVEHKKDHVFTFQQTKIKLVNEIEIHLIKTVHPELKKEILSTEDEVTITVQAPDSFHSFSSLHKQSAIARWTFALRLVYFAEQKRSKRLHPIYSPDNIILDRSNSPYLLHYGVENSLPPYENDRELQFNEVKATILYAIDSSKTFKDYLNLHHTMQLTPVMKELREAKDKDELKKILIEQIDQEENLQKTFTNVPNKRWKRRKFSLVALITLLIPLLLFSFYSAFFIQPRQDAYIAANESFMNNNYSNVVEELLPHEPENMPYGVQYQLATAYVNNESLGDSQKSTILDGLTLDTDPQYFLYWSYIGRGLVEDAIDVARSLEDRDLIMMALLQYTEVIKSDPDLTGDEKQMELDQIEQELDEYDQERLMQEQAEQEEEEQETEEEEPSETEEDGAADSQQEEDENAEETDEDDSDDQAAADKSVSENEVV
;
A
#
# COMPACT_ATOMS: atom_id res chain seq x y z
N MET A 1 43.09 32.00 22.48
CA MET A 1 43.44 30.57 22.57
C MET A 1 42.42 29.93 23.48
N THR A 2 41.86 28.77 23.13
CA THR A 2 41.00 28.00 24.03
C THR A 2 41.88 27.10 24.87
N GLU A 3 41.82 27.24 26.19
CA GLU A 3 42.51 26.33 27.11
C GLU A 3 41.94 24.90 26.93
N PRO A 4 42.76 23.85 27.08
CA PRO A 4 42.25 22.49 27.12
C PRO A 4 41.32 22.37 28.34
N SER A 5 40.10 21.88 28.12
CA SER A 5 39.12 21.67 29.20
C SER A 5 39.59 20.52 30.10
N HIS A 6 40.40 20.82 31.11
CA HIS A 6 40.81 19.88 32.15
C HIS A 6 39.62 19.10 32.70
N SER A 7 39.79 17.78 32.86
CA SER A 7 38.77 16.92 33.48
C SER A 7 38.64 17.23 34.98
N TYR A 8 37.50 16.85 35.57
CA TYR A 8 37.34 16.98 37.04
C TYR A 8 38.36 16.11 37.79
N LEU A 9 38.80 15.01 37.18
CA LEU A 9 39.76 14.10 37.77
C LEU A 9 41.18 14.71 37.80
N GLU A 10 41.60 15.38 36.72
CA GLU A 10 42.87 16.12 36.67
C GLU A 10 42.88 17.29 37.67
N ASP A 11 41.83 18.13 37.67
CA ASP A 11 41.71 19.27 38.60
C ASP A 11 41.89 18.86 40.07
N ARG A 12 41.34 17.69 40.44
CA ARG A 12 41.32 17.20 41.83
C ARG A 12 42.58 16.45 42.23
N LEU A 13 43.34 15.92 41.27
CA LEU A 13 44.58 15.20 41.50
C LEU A 13 45.82 16.08 41.33
N ASP A 14 45.69 17.25 40.69
CA ASP A 14 46.79 18.08 40.19
C ASP A 14 47.83 17.25 39.39
N ALA A 15 47.27 16.39 38.53
CA ALA A 15 47.96 15.35 37.79
C ALA A 15 47.39 15.25 36.37
N ARG A 16 48.19 14.76 35.42
CA ARG A 16 47.76 14.52 34.04
C ARG A 16 47.12 13.14 33.94
N VAL A 17 45.98 13.04 33.25
CA VAL A 17 45.27 11.77 33.06
C VAL A 17 45.02 11.50 31.58
N GLU A 18 45.45 10.34 31.09
CA GLU A 18 45.22 9.91 29.72
C GLU A 18 44.49 8.57 29.65
N HIS A 19 43.30 8.57 29.02
CA HIS A 19 42.55 7.35 28.71
C HIS A 19 42.72 7.03 27.22
N LYS A 20 43.55 6.03 26.90
CA LYS A 20 43.78 5.53 25.53
C LYS A 20 43.35 4.07 25.45
N LYS A 21 44.28 3.15 25.11
CA LYS A 21 44.09 1.71 25.33
C LYS A 21 44.23 1.38 26.82
N ASP A 22 45.27 1.94 27.42
CA ASP A 22 45.58 1.88 28.84
C ASP A 22 45.15 3.22 29.47
N HIS A 23 44.95 3.25 30.79
CA HIS A 23 44.65 4.47 31.54
C HIS A 23 45.87 4.89 32.36
N VAL A 24 46.41 6.07 32.09
CA VAL A 24 47.69 6.54 32.63
C VAL A 24 47.47 7.78 33.50
N PHE A 25 47.96 7.74 34.73
CA PHE A 25 47.92 8.84 35.69
C PHE A 25 49.35 9.27 36.00
N THR A 26 49.73 10.49 35.62
CA THR A 26 51.10 11.01 35.80
C THR A 26 51.09 12.17 36.80
N PHE A 27 51.73 11.94 37.94
CA PHE A 27 51.87 12.86 39.06
C PHE A 27 53.30 13.43 39.09
N GLN A 28 53.46 14.73 39.32
CA GLN A 28 54.77 15.31 39.60
C GLN A 28 55.19 14.94 41.03
N GLN A 29 56.37 14.35 41.20
CA GLN A 29 56.89 13.90 42.50
C GLN A 29 57.03 15.06 43.50
N THR A 30 57.29 16.28 43.01
CA THR A 30 57.33 17.53 43.79
C THR A 30 55.96 18.01 44.29
N LYS A 31 54.85 17.54 43.70
CA LYS A 31 53.48 17.89 44.08
C LYS A 31 52.83 16.87 45.02
N ILE A 32 53.37 15.64 45.08
CA ILE A 32 52.81 14.56 45.90
C ILE A 32 53.60 14.33 47.19
N LYS A 33 52.93 13.74 48.19
CA LYS A 33 53.49 13.47 49.52
C LYS A 33 54.17 12.09 49.62
N LEU A 34 54.39 11.41 48.50
CA LEU A 34 54.90 10.04 48.44
C LEU A 34 56.38 9.99 48.83
N VAL A 35 56.70 9.31 49.94
CA VAL A 35 58.09 9.08 50.36
C VAL A 35 58.63 7.74 49.84
N ASN A 36 57.77 6.72 49.69
CA ASN A 36 58.15 5.39 49.22
C ASN A 36 57.01 4.70 48.44
N GLU A 37 57.30 4.10 47.27
CA GLU A 37 56.30 3.38 46.44
C GLU A 37 55.55 2.27 47.23
N ILE A 38 56.17 1.67 48.25
CA ILE A 38 55.52 0.68 49.12
C ILE A 38 54.20 1.22 49.72
N GLU A 39 54.11 2.54 49.98
CA GLU A 39 52.92 3.18 50.53
C GLU A 39 51.69 3.06 49.62
N ILE A 40 51.90 3.17 48.30
CA ILE A 40 50.89 3.12 47.23
C ILE A 40 50.75 1.74 46.59
N HIS A 41 51.62 0.78 46.93
CA HIS A 41 51.52 -0.61 46.47
C HIS A 41 50.16 -1.26 46.83
N LEU A 42 49.47 -0.77 47.86
CA LEU A 42 48.09 -1.14 48.19
C LEU A 42 47.12 -0.96 47.01
N ILE A 43 47.33 0.02 46.12
CA ILE A 43 46.48 0.25 44.95
C ILE A 43 46.53 -0.95 43.99
N LYS A 44 47.69 -1.63 43.89
CA LYS A 44 47.90 -2.83 43.05
C LYS A 44 47.06 -4.04 43.52
N THR A 45 46.58 -4.06 44.77
CA THR A 45 45.72 -5.14 45.31
C THR A 45 44.22 -4.84 45.22
N VAL A 46 43.83 -3.64 44.80
CA VAL A 46 42.42 -3.21 44.71
C VAL A 46 41.92 -3.42 43.29
N HIS A 47 40.89 -4.26 43.13
CA HIS A 47 40.36 -4.73 41.83
C HIS A 47 41.42 -5.52 41.04
N PRO A 48 41.72 -6.79 41.41
CA PRO A 48 42.74 -7.60 40.72
C PRO A 48 42.42 -7.89 39.24
N GLU A 49 41.19 -7.61 38.78
CA GLU A 49 40.79 -7.60 37.38
C GLU A 49 41.49 -6.48 36.58
N LEU A 50 41.78 -5.35 37.23
CA LEU A 50 42.51 -4.22 36.67
C LEU A 50 44.00 -4.39 37.00
N LYS A 51 44.85 -4.68 36.01
CA LYS A 51 46.29 -4.75 36.20
C LYS A 51 46.85 -3.35 36.39
N LYS A 52 47.66 -3.15 37.43
CA LYS A 52 48.20 -1.82 37.77
C LYS A 52 49.71 -1.86 37.92
N GLU A 53 50.38 -1.15 37.04
CA GLU A 53 51.81 -0.91 37.09
C GLU A 53 52.06 0.48 37.68
N ILE A 54 53.13 0.62 38.45
CA ILE A 54 53.56 1.90 39.03
C ILE A 54 55.04 2.03 38.67
N LEU A 55 55.41 3.20 38.14
CA LEU A 55 56.75 3.56 37.73
C LEU A 55 57.11 4.89 38.42
N SER A 56 58.05 4.81 39.35
CA SER A 56 58.55 5.96 40.11
C SER A 56 59.87 6.44 39.48
N THR A 57 59.92 7.68 39.02
CA THR A 57 61.16 8.34 38.54
C THR A 57 61.55 9.48 39.50
N GLU A 58 62.65 10.20 39.22
CA GLU A 58 63.08 11.31 40.08
C GLU A 58 62.09 12.49 40.06
N ASP A 59 61.52 12.81 38.90
CA ASP A 59 60.58 13.94 38.71
C ASP A 59 59.10 13.54 38.71
N GLU A 60 58.75 12.33 38.21
CA GLU A 60 57.37 11.90 37.99
C GLU A 60 57.07 10.49 38.53
N VAL A 61 55.86 10.30 39.06
CA VAL A 61 55.28 8.99 39.37
C VAL A 61 54.13 8.72 38.41
N THR A 62 54.25 7.65 37.64
CA THR A 62 53.23 7.22 36.68
C THR A 62 52.56 5.93 37.15
N ILE A 63 51.23 5.92 37.15
CA ILE A 63 50.39 4.74 37.42
C ILE A 63 49.66 4.36 36.13
N THR A 64 49.93 3.16 35.62
CA THR A 64 49.30 2.62 34.40
C THR A 64 48.30 1.54 34.80
N VAL A 65 47.04 1.71 34.40
CA VAL A 65 45.94 0.79 34.67
C VAL A 65 45.48 0.15 33.36
N GLN A 66 45.68 -1.16 33.24
CA GLN A 66 45.23 -1.98 32.11
C GLN A 66 43.96 -2.73 32.50
N ALA A 67 42.87 -2.42 31.80
CA ALA A 67 41.61 -3.14 31.91
C ALA A 67 41.54 -4.31 30.90
N PRO A 68 40.85 -5.42 31.21
CA PRO A 68 40.56 -6.48 30.25
C PRO A 68 39.63 -6.00 29.12
N ASP A 69 39.75 -6.58 27.92
CA ASP A 69 38.91 -6.24 26.74
C ASP A 69 37.40 -6.48 26.93
N SER A 70 37.00 -7.10 28.04
CA SER A 70 35.60 -7.29 28.45
C SER A 70 35.01 -6.06 29.18
N PHE A 71 35.83 -5.09 29.56
CA PHE A 71 35.40 -3.85 30.21
C PHE A 71 35.09 -2.76 29.17
N HIS A 72 34.31 -1.76 29.57
CA HIS A 72 33.96 -0.63 28.71
C HIS A 72 33.95 0.71 29.46
N SER A 73 34.14 1.80 28.70
CA SER A 73 34.14 3.17 29.22
C SER A 73 32.76 3.61 29.72
N PHE A 74 32.75 4.47 30.75
CA PHE A 74 31.52 5.10 31.25
C PHE A 74 30.67 5.71 30.13
N SER A 75 31.30 6.39 29.16
CA SER A 75 30.60 7.05 28.03
C SER A 75 29.80 6.10 27.13
N SER A 76 30.04 4.78 27.21
CA SER A 76 29.24 3.78 26.50
C SER A 76 27.91 3.46 27.20
N LEU A 77 27.77 3.78 28.49
CA LEU A 77 26.54 3.60 29.27
C LEU A 77 25.37 4.43 28.72
N HIS A 78 25.62 5.65 28.24
CA HIS A 78 24.58 6.52 27.65
C HIS A 78 24.00 5.97 26.34
N LYS A 79 24.64 4.97 25.72
CA LYS A 79 24.15 4.27 24.51
C LYS A 79 23.27 3.05 24.84
N GLN A 80 23.14 2.70 26.13
CA GLN A 80 22.32 1.58 26.60
C GLN A 80 20.88 2.03 26.94
N SER A 81 20.00 1.07 27.20
CA SER A 81 18.60 1.33 27.60
C SER A 81 18.51 2.08 28.94
N ALA A 82 17.41 2.80 29.16
CA ALA A 82 17.20 3.57 30.40
C ALA A 82 17.37 2.70 31.66
N ILE A 83 16.72 1.52 31.71
CA ILE A 83 16.88 0.53 32.79
C ILE A 83 18.34 0.15 33.07
N ALA A 84 19.21 0.05 32.06
CA ALA A 84 20.62 -0.29 32.26
C ALA A 84 21.40 0.84 32.96
N ARG A 85 21.01 2.11 32.69
CA ARG A 85 21.58 3.32 33.29
C ARG A 85 21.09 3.50 34.74
N TRP A 86 19.80 3.23 35.00
CA TRP A 86 19.26 3.14 36.37
C TRP A 86 19.88 1.99 37.19
N THR A 87 20.06 0.82 36.58
CA THR A 87 20.73 -0.34 37.20
C THR A 87 22.19 -0.02 37.56
N PHE A 88 22.92 0.66 36.67
CA PHE A 88 24.26 1.15 36.99
C PHE A 88 24.25 2.10 38.21
N ALA A 89 23.33 3.08 38.22
CA ALA A 89 23.22 4.04 39.32
C ALA A 89 23.02 3.34 40.67
N LEU A 90 22.12 2.35 40.74
CA LEU A 90 21.89 1.55 41.94
C LEU A 90 23.16 0.79 42.37
N ARG A 91 23.86 0.16 41.42
CA ARG A 91 25.14 -0.52 41.69
C ARG A 91 26.24 0.43 42.15
N LEU A 92 26.26 1.68 41.69
CA LEU A 92 27.21 2.68 42.16
C LEU A 92 26.98 3.05 43.63
N VAL A 93 25.72 3.14 44.08
CA VAL A 93 25.43 3.35 45.51
C VAL A 93 25.92 2.17 46.36
N TYR A 94 25.61 0.93 45.97
CA TYR A 94 26.10 -0.26 46.67
C TYR A 94 27.64 -0.35 46.65
N PHE A 95 28.28 -0.05 45.52
CA PHE A 95 29.75 0.00 45.40
C PHE A 95 30.35 1.10 46.29
N ALA A 96 29.68 2.25 46.44
CA ALA A 96 30.09 3.32 47.35
C ALA A 96 29.80 3.01 48.83
N GLU A 97 29.06 1.94 49.15
CA GLU A 97 28.77 1.48 50.51
C GLU A 97 29.75 0.39 50.99
N GLN A 98 30.38 -0.34 50.07
CA GLN A 98 31.38 -1.36 50.37
C GLN A 98 32.50 -0.83 51.28
N LYS A 99 32.75 -1.53 52.39
CA LYS A 99 33.82 -1.21 53.36
C LYS A 99 35.19 -1.48 52.72
N ARG A 100 35.95 -0.41 52.46
CA ARG A 100 37.34 -0.46 51.96
C ARG A 100 38.33 -0.15 53.08
N SER A 101 39.62 -0.32 52.81
CA SER A 101 40.69 0.12 53.74
C SER A 101 40.57 1.61 54.01
N LYS A 102 40.73 2.03 55.28
CA LYS A 102 40.65 3.44 55.68
C LYS A 102 41.65 4.32 54.92
N ARG A 103 42.82 3.76 54.57
CA ARG A 103 43.89 4.43 53.81
C ARG A 103 43.53 4.75 52.36
N LEU A 104 42.42 4.23 51.81
CA LEU A 104 42.05 4.39 50.40
C LEU A 104 40.89 5.37 50.25
N HIS A 105 41.11 6.41 49.44
CA HIS A 105 40.16 7.49 49.22
C HIS A 105 39.61 7.44 47.79
N PRO A 106 38.37 6.98 47.58
CA PRO A 106 37.78 6.87 46.25
C PRO A 106 37.40 8.24 45.68
N ILE A 107 37.55 8.40 44.37
CA ILE A 107 36.88 9.45 43.59
C ILE A 107 35.77 8.80 42.75
N TYR A 108 34.55 9.30 42.84
CA TYR A 108 33.43 8.87 42.00
C TYR A 108 33.19 9.92 40.91
N SER A 109 33.88 9.77 39.79
CA SER A 109 33.65 10.57 38.58
C SER A 109 33.60 9.68 37.35
N PRO A 110 32.92 10.08 36.26
CA PRO A 110 32.83 9.32 35.03
C PRO A 110 34.20 8.92 34.46
N ASP A 111 35.18 9.83 34.56
CA ASP A 111 36.55 9.61 34.09
C ASP A 111 37.32 8.58 34.94
N ASN A 112 36.98 8.45 36.24
CA ASN A 112 37.61 7.47 37.13
C ASN A 112 36.91 6.09 37.09
N ILE A 113 35.77 5.95 36.42
CA ILE A 113 34.93 4.75 36.45
C ILE A 113 35.03 3.99 35.12
N ILE A 114 35.36 2.70 35.23
CA ILE A 114 35.25 1.72 34.15
C ILE A 114 34.21 0.65 34.52
N LEU A 115 33.57 0.06 33.53
CA LEU A 115 32.42 -0.85 33.71
C LEU A 115 32.75 -2.26 33.22
N ASP A 116 32.35 -3.29 33.97
CA ASP A 116 32.35 -4.67 33.48
C ASP A 116 31.24 -4.91 32.42
N ARG A 117 31.15 -6.12 31.86
CA ARG A 117 30.05 -6.50 30.92
C ARG A 117 28.64 -6.43 31.51
N SER A 118 28.52 -6.26 32.83
CA SER A 118 27.28 -6.24 33.59
C SER A 118 26.85 -4.82 33.98
N ASN A 119 27.65 -3.79 33.68
CA ASN A 119 27.57 -2.42 34.21
C ASN A 119 27.83 -2.28 35.73
N SER A 120 28.71 -3.11 36.29
CA SER A 120 29.27 -2.95 37.64
C SER A 120 30.43 -1.94 37.59
N PRO A 121 30.45 -0.90 38.46
CA PRO A 121 31.54 0.07 38.49
C PRO A 121 32.81 -0.48 39.12
N TYR A 122 33.94 -0.10 38.52
CA TYR A 122 35.29 -0.26 39.06
C TYR A 122 36.02 1.09 38.98
N LEU A 123 36.85 1.40 39.98
CA LEU A 123 37.64 2.64 39.98
C LEU A 123 39.07 2.38 39.50
N LEU A 124 39.53 3.24 38.58
CA LEU A 124 40.87 3.21 38.04
C LEU A 124 41.89 3.68 39.09
N HIS A 125 41.68 4.89 39.62
CA HIS A 125 42.51 5.55 40.62
C HIS A 125 41.87 5.57 42.02
N TYR A 126 42.73 5.53 43.04
CA TYR A 126 42.41 5.73 44.45
C TYR A 126 43.46 6.62 45.09
N GLY A 127 43.04 7.63 45.85
CA GLY A 127 43.93 8.35 46.76
C GLY A 127 44.42 7.44 47.87
N VAL A 128 45.60 7.75 48.40
CA VAL A 128 46.22 7.04 49.52
C VAL A 128 46.54 8.03 50.62
N GLU A 129 46.01 7.78 51.81
CA GLU A 129 46.18 8.58 53.02
C GLU A 129 47.65 9.00 53.21
N ASN A 130 47.87 10.33 53.19
CA ASN A 130 49.16 11.01 53.26
C ASN A 130 50.21 10.71 52.17
N SER A 131 49.93 9.89 51.15
CA SER A 131 50.90 9.54 50.09
C SER A 131 50.50 10.08 48.71
N LEU A 132 49.22 9.93 48.31
CA LEU A 132 48.75 10.17 46.94
C LEU A 132 47.36 10.83 46.96
N PRO A 133 47.08 11.86 46.15
CA PRO A 133 45.82 12.59 46.24
C PRO A 133 44.61 11.73 45.79
N PRO A 134 43.41 11.94 46.36
CA PRO A 134 43.10 12.83 47.48
C PRO A 134 43.63 12.28 48.82
N TYR A 135 44.31 13.13 49.59
CA TYR A 135 44.97 12.75 50.85
C TYR A 135 44.00 12.51 52.01
N GLU A 136 42.76 12.99 51.89
CA GLU A 136 41.75 13.02 52.95
C GLU A 136 40.43 12.37 52.51
N ASN A 137 39.69 11.83 53.47
CA ASN A 137 38.49 11.02 53.25
C ASN A 137 37.21 11.85 53.42
N ASP A 138 37.03 12.88 52.59
CA ASP A 138 35.80 13.69 52.59
C ASP A 138 34.61 12.86 52.12
N ARG A 139 33.69 12.58 53.05
CA ARG A 139 32.49 11.77 52.81
C ARG A 139 31.35 12.55 52.20
N GLU A 140 31.28 13.86 52.44
CA GLU A 140 30.22 14.71 51.90
C GLU A 140 30.50 15.00 50.43
N LEU A 141 31.76 15.29 50.07
CA LEU A 141 32.18 15.39 48.68
C LEU A 141 31.98 14.05 47.95
N GLN A 142 32.42 12.92 48.53
CA GLN A 142 32.17 11.58 47.95
C GLN A 142 30.68 11.27 47.75
N PHE A 143 29.79 11.73 48.62
CA PHE A 143 28.34 11.54 48.46
C PHE A 143 27.76 12.45 47.35
N ASN A 144 28.25 13.69 47.26
CA ASN A 144 27.91 14.61 46.18
C ASN A 144 28.41 14.13 44.80
N GLU A 145 29.61 13.55 44.75
CA GLU A 145 30.20 12.88 43.59
C GLU A 145 29.38 11.68 43.10
N VAL A 146 28.95 10.81 44.02
CA VAL A 146 28.07 9.67 43.69
C VAL A 146 26.76 10.19 43.10
N LYS A 147 26.13 11.20 43.70
CA LYS A 147 24.94 11.85 43.14
C LYS A 147 25.19 12.43 41.75
N ALA A 148 26.25 13.22 41.56
CA ALA A 148 26.56 13.83 40.26
C ALA A 148 26.87 12.78 39.18
N THR A 149 27.51 11.67 39.54
CA THR A 149 27.77 10.53 38.64
C THR A 149 26.49 9.80 38.26
N ILE A 150 25.57 9.60 39.22
CA ILE A 150 24.24 9.03 38.99
C ILE A 150 23.45 9.92 38.02
N LEU A 151 23.38 11.23 38.29
CA LEU A 151 22.67 12.19 37.43
C LEU A 151 23.24 12.20 36.01
N TYR A 152 24.57 12.22 35.87
CA TYR A 152 25.24 12.17 34.56
C TYR A 152 25.03 10.83 33.82
N ALA A 153 24.95 9.70 34.53
CA ALA A 153 24.61 8.40 33.92
C ALA A 153 23.17 8.39 33.34
N ILE A 154 22.21 8.98 34.07
CA ILE A 154 20.81 9.10 33.69
C ILE A 154 20.61 10.12 32.55
N ASP A 155 21.36 11.22 32.55
CA ASP A 155 21.31 12.27 31.55
C ASP A 155 22.70 12.82 31.22
N SER A 156 23.09 12.71 29.95
CA SER A 156 24.36 13.25 29.43
C SER A 156 24.19 14.60 28.73
N SER A 157 23.10 15.35 28.99
CA SER A 157 22.82 16.66 28.38
C SER A 157 23.68 17.81 28.94
N LYS A 158 24.34 17.59 30.08
CA LYS A 158 25.29 18.50 30.75
C LYS A 158 26.56 17.76 31.16
N THR A 159 27.60 18.49 31.54
CA THR A 159 28.85 17.90 32.03
C THR A 159 28.70 17.43 33.48
N PHE A 160 29.56 16.50 33.91
CA PHE A 160 29.64 16.10 35.32
C PHE A 160 29.91 17.29 36.27
N LYS A 161 30.73 18.27 35.84
CA LYS A 161 31.02 19.49 36.61
C LYS A 161 29.74 20.32 36.86
N ASP A 162 28.81 20.34 35.90
CA ASP A 162 27.52 21.02 36.04
C ASP A 162 26.62 20.32 37.06
N TYR A 163 26.46 18.99 36.98
CA TYR A 163 25.65 18.21 37.93
C TYR A 163 26.21 18.24 39.36
N LEU A 164 27.52 18.43 39.52
CA LEU A 164 28.14 18.66 40.83
C LEU A 164 27.85 20.07 41.35
N ASN A 165 28.21 21.11 40.58
CA ASN A 165 28.31 22.49 41.08
C ASN A 165 27.07 23.37 40.83
N LEU A 166 26.37 23.20 39.70
CA LEU A 166 25.33 24.10 39.20
C LEU A 166 23.90 23.55 39.37
N HIS A 167 23.75 22.48 40.15
CA HIS A 167 22.49 21.74 40.30
C HIS A 167 21.30 22.58 40.81
N HIS A 168 21.53 23.68 41.54
CA HIS A 168 20.47 24.57 42.01
C HIS A 168 19.83 25.45 40.90
N THR A 169 20.51 25.66 39.78
CA THR A 169 20.04 26.53 38.67
C THR A 169 19.56 25.74 37.46
N MET A 170 19.55 24.40 37.52
CA MET A 170 19.19 23.54 36.39
C MET A 170 17.76 23.00 36.49
N GLN A 171 17.10 22.88 35.34
CA GLN A 171 15.83 22.18 35.21
C GLN A 171 16.08 20.67 35.21
N LEU A 172 15.99 20.06 36.39
CA LEU A 172 16.03 18.61 36.57
C LEU A 172 14.63 18.00 36.42
N THR A 173 14.53 16.74 36.01
CA THR A 173 13.28 15.96 36.13
C THR A 173 12.95 15.73 37.61
N PRO A 174 11.68 15.43 37.98
CA PRO A 174 11.30 15.21 39.38
C PRO A 174 12.17 14.19 40.10
N VAL A 175 12.38 13.02 39.48
CA VAL A 175 13.23 11.94 40.02
C VAL A 175 14.69 12.36 40.16
N MET A 176 15.24 13.13 39.20
CA MET A 176 16.60 13.67 39.29
C MET A 176 16.74 14.71 40.41
N LYS A 177 15.68 15.47 40.71
CA LYS A 177 15.64 16.38 41.86
C LYS A 177 15.61 15.60 43.18
N GLU A 178 14.76 14.58 43.29
CA GLU A 178 14.68 13.71 44.47
C GLU A 178 16.02 13.03 44.77
N LEU A 179 16.70 12.48 43.76
CA LEU A 179 18.07 11.93 43.91
C LEU A 179 19.10 12.97 44.36
N ARG A 180 18.93 14.25 43.98
CA ARG A 180 19.82 15.32 44.43
C ARG A 180 19.55 15.71 45.89
N GLU A 181 18.28 15.72 46.31
CA GLU A 181 17.85 16.10 47.66
C GLU A 181 17.97 14.97 48.71
N ALA A 182 18.04 13.70 48.28
CA ALA A 182 18.20 12.51 49.14
C ALA A 182 19.36 12.65 50.16
N LYS A 183 19.08 12.44 51.44
CA LYS A 183 19.99 12.74 52.55
C LYS A 183 21.06 11.68 52.78
N ASP A 184 20.74 10.42 52.45
CA ASP A 184 21.60 9.27 52.68
C ASP A 184 21.57 8.26 51.51
N LYS A 185 22.32 7.16 51.65
CA LYS A 185 22.44 6.11 50.63
C LYS A 185 21.22 5.19 50.58
N ASP A 186 20.44 5.09 51.65
CA ASP A 186 19.25 4.25 51.71
C ASP A 186 18.06 4.92 51.00
N GLU A 187 17.91 6.24 51.17
CA GLU A 187 16.98 7.08 50.41
C GLU A 187 17.32 7.04 48.90
N LEU A 188 18.60 7.17 48.51
CA LEU A 188 19.03 6.95 47.12
C LEU A 188 18.69 5.55 46.60
N LYS A 189 19.00 4.48 47.35
CA LYS A 189 18.68 3.10 46.95
C LYS A 189 17.17 2.93 46.73
N LYS A 190 16.33 3.49 47.59
CA LYS A 190 14.87 3.43 47.47
C LYS A 190 14.38 4.08 46.15
N ILE A 191 14.76 5.33 45.89
CA ILE A 191 14.35 6.08 44.69
C ILE A 191 14.79 5.33 43.41
N LEU A 192 16.01 4.81 43.40
CA LEU A 192 16.55 4.07 42.26
C LEU A 192 15.85 2.74 42.02
N ILE A 193 15.49 2.00 43.07
CA ILE A 193 14.71 0.74 42.93
C ILE A 193 13.31 1.04 42.39
N GLU A 194 12.61 2.02 42.96
CA GLU A 194 11.26 2.41 42.53
C GLU A 194 11.23 2.84 41.05
N GLN A 195 12.26 3.55 40.58
CA GLN A 195 12.40 3.92 39.17
C GLN A 195 12.74 2.73 38.25
N ILE A 196 13.53 1.75 38.72
CA ILE A 196 13.80 0.51 37.96
C ILE A 196 12.52 -0.31 37.79
N ASP A 197 11.71 -0.46 38.84
CA ASP A 197 10.44 -1.18 38.80
C ASP A 197 9.45 -0.53 37.80
N GLN A 198 9.40 0.81 37.75
CA GLN A 198 8.60 1.55 36.76
C GLN A 198 9.09 1.28 35.33
N GLU A 199 10.40 1.39 35.07
CA GLU A 199 11.02 1.15 33.75
C GLU A 199 10.85 -0.31 33.28
N GLU A 200 10.89 -1.28 34.19
CA GLU A 200 10.57 -2.67 33.90
C GLU A 200 9.09 -2.85 33.51
N ASN A 201 8.17 -2.22 34.23
CA ASN A 201 6.73 -2.38 33.98
C ASN A 201 6.29 -1.72 32.66
N LEU A 202 6.93 -0.61 32.28
CA LEU A 202 6.82 -0.05 30.92
C LEU A 202 7.32 -1.04 29.86
N GLN A 203 8.49 -1.66 30.06
CA GLN A 203 9.03 -2.65 29.11
C GLN A 203 8.17 -3.92 29.02
N LYS A 204 7.50 -4.34 30.10
CA LYS A 204 6.53 -5.44 30.08
C LYS A 204 5.27 -5.09 29.27
N THR A 205 4.92 -3.81 29.18
CA THR A 205 3.78 -3.33 28.36
C THR A 205 4.12 -3.26 26.87
N PHE A 206 5.36 -2.88 26.52
CA PHE A 206 5.79 -2.74 25.12
C PHE A 206 6.49 -3.99 24.57
N THR A 207 5.74 -4.86 23.89
CA THR A 207 6.33 -6.01 23.16
C THR A 207 7.21 -5.52 22.01
N ASN A 208 8.53 -5.66 22.16
CA ASN A 208 9.54 -5.23 21.20
C ASN A 208 9.53 -6.07 19.90
N VAL A 209 8.63 -5.74 18.96
CA VAL A 209 8.59 -6.34 17.62
C VAL A 209 9.81 -5.86 16.80
N PRO A 210 10.69 -6.75 16.32
CA PRO A 210 11.89 -6.33 15.61
C PRO A 210 11.54 -5.63 14.28
N ASN A 211 12.08 -4.41 14.11
CA ASN A 211 11.76 -3.48 13.02
C ASN A 211 11.70 -4.09 11.60
N LYS A 212 12.56 -5.09 11.30
CA LYS A 212 12.55 -5.77 9.98
C LYS A 212 11.27 -6.59 9.75
N ARG A 213 10.72 -7.23 10.79
CA ARG A 213 9.43 -7.96 10.72
C ARG A 213 8.25 -6.98 10.65
N TRP A 214 8.30 -5.88 11.41
CA TRP A 214 7.28 -4.82 11.37
C TRP A 214 7.18 -4.16 9.99
N LYS A 215 8.31 -3.70 9.42
CA LYS A 215 8.36 -3.12 8.07
C LYS A 215 7.80 -4.09 7.02
N ARG A 216 8.18 -5.38 7.05
CA ARG A 216 7.63 -6.38 6.11
C ARG A 216 6.11 -6.50 6.24
N ARG A 217 5.56 -6.63 7.46
CA ARG A 217 4.10 -6.67 7.68
C ARG A 217 3.39 -5.41 7.15
N LYS A 218 3.94 -4.22 7.40
CA LYS A 218 3.36 -2.96 6.88
C LYS A 218 3.31 -2.94 5.35
N PHE A 219 4.39 -3.32 4.66
CA PHE A 219 4.39 -3.35 3.19
C PHE A 219 3.48 -4.45 2.61
N SER A 220 3.42 -5.64 3.21
CA SER A 220 2.48 -6.68 2.79
C SER A 220 1.01 -6.24 2.93
N LEU A 221 0.68 -5.49 3.99
CA LEU A 221 -0.67 -4.96 4.20
C LEU A 221 -1.02 -3.89 3.16
N VAL A 222 -0.09 -2.98 2.84
CA VAL A 222 -0.29 -1.98 1.78
C VAL A 222 -0.48 -2.66 0.41
N ALA A 223 0.36 -3.63 0.06
CA ALA A 223 0.24 -4.37 -1.19
C ALA A 223 -1.10 -5.11 -1.32
N LEU A 224 -1.60 -5.71 -0.23
CA LEU A 224 -2.92 -6.35 -0.21
C LEU A 224 -4.05 -5.35 -0.46
N ILE A 225 -4.01 -4.16 0.15
CA ILE A 225 -5.01 -3.10 -0.09
C ILE A 225 -4.95 -2.63 -1.56
N THR A 226 -3.75 -2.37 -2.09
CA THR A 226 -3.57 -1.94 -3.50
C THR A 226 -4.10 -2.97 -4.50
N LEU A 227 -3.99 -4.27 -4.21
CA LEU A 227 -4.54 -5.34 -5.05
C LEU A 227 -6.07 -5.49 -4.91
N LEU A 228 -6.61 -5.25 -3.72
CA LEU A 228 -8.03 -5.47 -3.41
C LEU A 228 -8.95 -4.35 -3.93
N ILE A 229 -8.46 -3.11 -4.04
CA ILE A 229 -9.21 -1.97 -4.60
C ILE A 229 -9.71 -2.21 -6.04
N PRO A 230 -8.87 -2.54 -7.04
CA PRO A 230 -9.35 -2.75 -8.41
C PRO A 230 -10.28 -3.97 -8.52
N LEU A 231 -10.08 -5.00 -7.70
CA LEU A 231 -10.95 -6.17 -7.66
C LEU A 231 -12.36 -5.82 -7.14
N LEU A 232 -12.47 -4.96 -6.11
CA LEU A 232 -13.75 -4.42 -5.66
C LEU A 232 -14.43 -3.54 -6.71
N LEU A 233 -13.68 -2.68 -7.40
CA LEU A 233 -14.22 -1.82 -8.46
C LEU A 233 -14.78 -2.64 -9.63
N PHE A 234 -14.06 -3.67 -10.07
CA PHE A 234 -14.53 -4.59 -11.11
C PHE A 234 -15.76 -5.39 -10.64
N SER A 235 -15.75 -5.92 -9.41
CA SER A 235 -16.90 -6.64 -8.84
C SER A 235 -18.14 -5.76 -8.72
N PHE A 236 -17.97 -4.48 -8.39
CA PHE A 236 -19.07 -3.51 -8.32
C PHE A 236 -19.62 -3.20 -9.72
N TYR A 237 -18.75 -2.91 -10.69
CA TYR A 237 -19.15 -2.68 -12.08
C TYR A 237 -19.92 -3.86 -12.67
N SER A 238 -19.42 -5.09 -12.45
CA SER A 238 -20.07 -6.31 -12.92
C SER A 238 -21.48 -6.48 -12.33
N ALA A 239 -21.64 -6.31 -11.01
CA ALA A 239 -22.91 -6.51 -10.32
C ALA A 239 -23.98 -5.44 -10.64
N PHE A 240 -23.59 -4.20 -10.97
CA PHE A 240 -24.51 -3.10 -11.20
C PHE A 240 -24.74 -2.72 -12.68
N PHE A 241 -23.85 -3.11 -13.61
CA PHE A 241 -23.94 -2.72 -15.03
C PHE A 241 -23.90 -3.89 -16.03
N ILE A 242 -23.22 -4.99 -15.69
CA ILE A 242 -23.13 -6.17 -16.57
C ILE A 242 -24.29 -7.12 -16.27
N GLN A 243 -24.45 -7.53 -15.01
CA GLN A 243 -25.46 -8.53 -14.63
C GLN A 243 -26.90 -8.08 -14.96
N PRO A 244 -27.38 -6.88 -14.60
CA PRO A 244 -28.76 -6.49 -14.92
C PRO A 244 -29.06 -6.46 -16.42
N ARG A 245 -28.05 -6.15 -17.24
CA ARG A 245 -28.12 -6.15 -18.70
C ARG A 245 -28.23 -7.57 -19.26
N GLN A 246 -27.48 -8.52 -18.69
CA GLN A 246 -27.57 -9.94 -19.06
C GLN A 246 -28.91 -10.54 -18.62
N ASP A 247 -29.38 -10.22 -17.42
CA ASP A 247 -30.70 -10.63 -16.92
C ASP A 247 -31.82 -10.08 -17.83
N ALA A 248 -31.72 -8.82 -18.27
CA ALA A 248 -32.66 -8.20 -19.22
C ALA A 248 -32.63 -8.86 -20.61
N TYR A 249 -31.46 -9.21 -21.15
CA TYR A 249 -31.35 -9.92 -22.43
C TYR A 249 -31.94 -11.34 -22.37
N ILE A 250 -31.83 -12.02 -21.23
CA ILE A 250 -32.44 -13.35 -21.02
C ILE A 250 -33.97 -13.22 -20.94
N ALA A 251 -34.48 -12.23 -20.18
CA ALA A 251 -35.91 -11.96 -20.07
C ALA A 251 -36.54 -11.58 -21.42
N ALA A 252 -35.91 -10.64 -22.15
CA ALA A 252 -36.36 -10.24 -23.48
C ALA A 252 -36.40 -11.41 -24.47
N ASN A 253 -35.42 -12.32 -24.42
CA ASN A 253 -35.45 -13.54 -25.24
C ASN A 253 -36.60 -14.48 -24.82
N GLU A 254 -36.92 -14.62 -23.52
CA GLU A 254 -38.08 -15.38 -23.06
C GLU A 254 -39.40 -14.73 -23.54
N SER A 255 -39.54 -13.41 -23.42
CA SER A 255 -40.68 -12.64 -23.94
C SER A 255 -40.84 -12.80 -25.45
N PHE A 256 -39.73 -12.76 -26.21
CA PHE A 256 -39.72 -12.92 -27.66
C PHE A 256 -40.17 -14.31 -28.10
N MET A 257 -39.66 -15.38 -27.48
CA MET A 257 -40.06 -16.76 -27.78
C MET A 257 -41.53 -17.04 -27.44
N ASN A 258 -42.13 -16.25 -26.54
CA ASN A 258 -43.57 -16.28 -26.24
C ASN A 258 -44.40 -15.34 -27.15
N ASN A 259 -43.82 -14.74 -28.19
CA ASN A 259 -44.43 -13.74 -29.08
C ASN A 259 -44.95 -12.47 -28.36
N ASN A 260 -44.43 -12.17 -27.17
CA ASN A 260 -44.85 -11.00 -26.38
C ASN A 260 -43.96 -9.78 -26.70
N TYR A 261 -44.11 -9.27 -27.92
CA TYR A 261 -43.28 -8.18 -28.45
C TYR A 261 -43.34 -6.89 -27.62
N SER A 262 -44.44 -6.62 -26.89
CA SER A 262 -44.52 -5.43 -26.03
C SER A 262 -43.61 -5.55 -24.81
N ASN A 263 -43.51 -6.73 -24.19
CA ASN A 263 -42.55 -6.98 -23.10
C ASN A 263 -41.10 -6.88 -23.58
N VAL A 264 -40.78 -7.40 -24.78
CA VAL A 264 -39.42 -7.30 -25.35
C VAL A 264 -38.95 -5.84 -25.42
N VAL A 265 -39.86 -4.93 -25.81
CA VAL A 265 -39.60 -3.48 -25.82
C VAL A 265 -39.41 -2.95 -24.39
N GLU A 266 -40.29 -3.27 -23.44
CA GLU A 266 -40.17 -2.80 -22.04
C GLU A 266 -38.85 -3.28 -21.36
N GLU A 267 -38.46 -4.53 -21.58
CA GLU A 267 -37.29 -5.16 -20.96
C GLU A 267 -35.96 -4.63 -21.54
N LEU A 268 -35.95 -4.22 -22.82
CA LEU A 268 -34.78 -3.68 -23.51
C LEU A 268 -34.73 -2.13 -23.55
N LEU A 269 -35.81 -1.44 -23.20
CA LEU A 269 -35.89 0.03 -23.18
C LEU A 269 -34.75 0.72 -22.38
N PRO A 270 -34.30 0.21 -21.21
CA PRO A 270 -33.23 0.86 -20.43
C PRO A 270 -31.81 0.72 -21.02
N HIS A 271 -31.67 0.12 -22.21
CA HIS A 271 -30.40 -0.23 -22.83
C HIS A 271 -30.32 0.28 -24.27
N GLU A 272 -29.16 0.81 -24.67
CA GLU A 272 -28.92 1.39 -26.00
C GLU A 272 -28.81 0.28 -27.07
N PRO A 273 -29.42 0.40 -28.26
CA PRO A 273 -29.44 -0.66 -29.27
C PRO A 273 -28.05 -1.07 -29.78
N GLU A 274 -27.13 -0.12 -29.95
CA GLU A 274 -25.73 -0.37 -30.37
C GLU A 274 -24.95 -1.25 -29.38
N ASN A 275 -25.30 -1.17 -28.10
CA ASN A 275 -24.67 -1.91 -27.01
C ASN A 275 -25.28 -3.31 -26.77
N MET A 276 -26.16 -3.76 -27.67
CA MET A 276 -26.80 -5.08 -27.65
C MET A 276 -26.09 -6.09 -28.56
N PRO A 277 -26.05 -7.39 -28.20
CA PRO A 277 -25.66 -8.44 -29.13
C PRO A 277 -26.60 -8.51 -30.34
N TYR A 278 -26.07 -8.88 -31.51
CA TYR A 278 -26.79 -8.98 -32.78
C TYR A 278 -28.17 -9.67 -32.68
N GLY A 279 -28.25 -10.84 -32.04
CA GLY A 279 -29.53 -11.54 -31.86
C GLY A 279 -30.55 -10.81 -30.98
N VAL A 280 -30.10 -9.92 -30.08
CA VAL A 280 -30.98 -9.08 -29.25
C VAL A 280 -31.41 -7.82 -30.03
N GLN A 281 -30.54 -7.28 -30.89
CA GLN A 281 -30.90 -6.21 -31.84
C GLN A 281 -32.00 -6.68 -32.80
N TYR A 282 -31.86 -7.88 -33.37
CA TYR A 282 -32.89 -8.54 -34.17
C TYR A 282 -34.23 -8.67 -33.42
N GLN A 283 -34.19 -9.17 -32.18
CA GLN A 283 -35.40 -9.33 -31.35
C GLN A 283 -36.08 -7.99 -31.06
N LEU A 284 -35.30 -6.94 -30.78
CA LEU A 284 -35.79 -5.59 -30.52
C LEU A 284 -36.42 -4.95 -31.77
N ALA A 285 -35.73 -5.01 -32.92
CA ALA A 285 -36.21 -4.49 -34.20
C ALA A 285 -37.51 -5.17 -34.62
N THR A 286 -37.52 -6.51 -34.60
CA THR A 286 -38.70 -7.35 -34.85
C THR A 286 -39.85 -6.97 -33.91
N ALA A 287 -39.57 -6.76 -32.63
CA ALA A 287 -40.58 -6.38 -31.66
C ALA A 287 -41.17 -4.98 -31.93
N TYR A 288 -40.36 -3.99 -32.32
CA TYR A 288 -40.89 -2.68 -32.71
C TYR A 288 -41.77 -2.77 -33.95
N VAL A 289 -41.33 -3.42 -35.04
CA VAL A 289 -42.14 -3.60 -36.27
C VAL A 289 -43.47 -4.30 -35.98
N ASN A 290 -43.49 -5.28 -35.07
CA ASN A 290 -44.72 -5.94 -34.64
C ASN A 290 -45.66 -5.01 -33.84
N ASN A 291 -45.12 -4.17 -32.94
CA ASN A 291 -45.90 -3.23 -32.13
C ASN A 291 -46.37 -1.98 -32.92
N GLU A 292 -45.69 -1.61 -34.00
CA GLU A 292 -45.92 -0.37 -34.76
C GLU A 292 -47.32 -0.30 -35.41
N SER A 293 -47.84 0.89 -35.73
CA SER A 293 -49.20 1.08 -36.28
C SER A 293 -49.34 0.88 -37.81
N LEU A 294 -48.45 0.09 -38.42
CA LEU A 294 -48.47 -0.26 -39.85
C LEU A 294 -49.54 -1.32 -40.19
N GLY A 295 -49.97 -1.35 -41.46
CA GLY A 295 -50.90 -2.38 -41.96
C GLY A 295 -50.25 -3.76 -42.07
N ASP A 296 -51.04 -4.82 -41.88
CA ASP A 296 -50.54 -6.22 -41.78
C ASP A 296 -49.68 -6.65 -42.99
N SER A 297 -50.01 -6.20 -44.20
CA SER A 297 -49.22 -6.49 -45.40
C SER A 297 -47.87 -5.78 -45.40
N GLN A 298 -47.81 -4.52 -44.97
CA GLN A 298 -46.56 -3.76 -44.85
C GLN A 298 -45.65 -4.38 -43.78
N LYS A 299 -46.24 -4.81 -42.65
CA LYS A 299 -45.52 -5.55 -41.60
C LYS A 299 -44.90 -6.84 -42.12
N SER A 300 -45.63 -7.62 -42.92
CA SER A 300 -45.06 -8.83 -43.55
C SER A 300 -43.83 -8.45 -44.36
N THR A 301 -43.96 -7.56 -45.36
CA THR A 301 -42.85 -7.17 -46.25
C THR A 301 -41.61 -6.69 -45.48
N ILE A 302 -41.78 -5.92 -44.40
CA ILE A 302 -40.67 -5.48 -43.55
C ILE A 302 -40.04 -6.67 -42.80
N LEU A 303 -40.85 -7.54 -42.19
CA LEU A 303 -40.37 -8.69 -41.43
C LEU A 303 -39.73 -9.77 -42.32
N ASP A 304 -40.23 -9.93 -43.55
CA ASP A 304 -39.70 -10.86 -44.56
C ASP A 304 -38.29 -10.43 -45.03
N GLY A 305 -37.96 -9.13 -44.99
CA GLY A 305 -36.61 -8.60 -45.21
C GLY A 305 -35.74 -8.50 -43.94
N LEU A 306 -36.34 -8.61 -42.76
CA LEU A 306 -35.66 -8.50 -41.47
C LEU A 306 -35.22 -9.89 -40.98
N THR A 307 -34.09 -10.37 -41.48
CA THR A 307 -33.58 -11.73 -41.23
C THR A 307 -32.33 -11.73 -40.36
N LEU A 308 -31.92 -12.91 -39.85
CA LEU A 308 -30.64 -13.07 -39.14
C LEU A 308 -29.40 -13.02 -40.06
N ASP A 309 -29.56 -12.84 -41.37
CA ASP A 309 -28.49 -12.55 -42.33
C ASP A 309 -28.49 -11.07 -42.81
N THR A 310 -29.46 -10.27 -42.38
CA THR A 310 -29.59 -8.83 -42.73
C THR A 310 -28.59 -7.97 -41.95
N ASP A 311 -28.10 -6.88 -42.52
CA ASP A 311 -27.09 -6.02 -41.86
C ASP A 311 -27.61 -5.45 -40.51
N PRO A 312 -26.81 -5.46 -39.42
CA PRO A 312 -27.19 -4.91 -38.12
C PRO A 312 -27.75 -3.48 -38.15
N GLN A 313 -27.35 -2.67 -39.13
CA GLN A 313 -27.84 -1.30 -39.29
C GLN A 313 -29.36 -1.25 -39.55
N TYR A 314 -29.96 -2.22 -40.26
CA TYR A 314 -31.42 -2.32 -40.38
C TYR A 314 -32.08 -2.57 -39.01
N PHE A 315 -31.45 -3.33 -38.12
CA PHE A 315 -31.97 -3.55 -36.77
C PHE A 315 -31.89 -2.28 -35.91
N LEU A 316 -30.79 -1.52 -36.03
CA LEU A 316 -30.63 -0.24 -35.36
C LEU A 316 -31.68 0.76 -35.86
N TYR A 317 -31.88 0.86 -37.17
CA TYR A 317 -32.91 1.70 -37.79
C TYR A 317 -34.30 1.47 -37.20
N TRP A 318 -34.81 0.24 -37.26
CA TRP A 318 -36.14 -0.10 -36.71
C TRP A 318 -36.20 0.06 -35.19
N SER A 319 -35.08 -0.12 -34.48
CA SER A 319 -34.97 0.16 -33.05
C SER A 319 -34.99 1.65 -32.71
N TYR A 320 -34.50 2.51 -33.60
CA TYR A 320 -34.49 3.97 -33.42
C TYR A 320 -35.85 4.59 -33.78
N ILE A 321 -36.46 4.18 -34.90
CA ILE A 321 -37.84 4.55 -35.27
C ILE A 321 -38.82 4.19 -34.15
N GLY A 322 -38.81 2.94 -33.67
CA GLY A 322 -39.68 2.47 -32.59
C GLY A 322 -39.42 3.10 -31.21
N ARG A 323 -38.33 3.86 -31.06
CA ARG A 323 -38.00 4.67 -29.85
C ARG A 323 -38.31 6.15 -30.01
N GLY A 324 -38.69 6.62 -31.21
CA GLY A 324 -38.79 8.04 -31.52
C GLY A 324 -37.43 8.75 -31.62
N LEU A 325 -36.32 8.00 -31.75
CA LEU A 325 -34.97 8.52 -31.95
C LEU A 325 -34.74 8.75 -33.44
N VAL A 326 -35.53 9.65 -34.04
CA VAL A 326 -35.63 9.74 -35.50
C VAL A 326 -34.38 10.32 -36.15
N GLU A 327 -33.64 11.19 -35.46
CA GLU A 327 -32.34 11.70 -35.95
C GLU A 327 -31.31 10.57 -36.10
N ASP A 328 -31.18 9.69 -35.09
CA ASP A 328 -30.33 8.49 -35.16
C ASP A 328 -30.80 7.54 -36.28
N ALA A 329 -32.12 7.43 -36.53
CA ALA A 329 -32.67 6.63 -37.61
C ALA A 329 -32.35 7.22 -39.01
N ILE A 330 -32.43 8.55 -39.19
CA ILE A 330 -32.07 9.22 -40.44
C ILE A 330 -30.59 9.00 -40.75
N ASP A 331 -29.69 9.16 -39.77
CA ASP A 331 -28.25 8.97 -39.99
C ASP A 331 -27.91 7.50 -40.29
N VAL A 332 -28.60 6.53 -39.66
CA VAL A 332 -28.48 5.11 -40.03
C VAL A 332 -28.98 4.87 -41.46
N ALA A 333 -30.15 5.38 -41.85
CA ALA A 333 -30.69 5.19 -43.20
C ALA A 333 -29.81 5.83 -44.29
N ARG A 334 -29.29 7.03 -44.03
CA ARG A 334 -28.29 7.70 -44.90
C ARG A 334 -27.01 6.88 -45.02
N SER A 335 -26.57 6.21 -43.96
CA SER A 335 -25.38 5.34 -44.00
C SER A 335 -25.60 3.98 -44.68
N LEU A 336 -26.86 3.54 -44.81
CA LEU A 336 -27.28 2.40 -45.62
C LEU A 336 -27.47 2.77 -47.11
N GLU A 337 -27.49 4.07 -47.44
CA GLU A 337 -27.89 4.62 -48.75
C GLU A 337 -29.32 4.20 -49.18
N ASP A 338 -30.16 3.79 -48.21
CA ASP A 338 -31.49 3.23 -48.42
C ASP A 338 -32.58 4.33 -48.48
N ARG A 339 -32.97 4.71 -49.70
CA ARG A 339 -33.90 5.82 -49.96
C ARG A 339 -35.26 5.66 -49.26
N ASP A 340 -35.84 4.47 -49.26
CA ASP A 340 -37.17 4.26 -48.66
C ASP A 340 -37.12 4.43 -47.13
N LEU A 341 -36.03 3.98 -46.50
CA LEU A 341 -35.80 4.23 -45.07
C LEU A 341 -35.51 5.71 -44.78
N ILE A 342 -34.74 6.41 -45.63
CA ILE A 342 -34.50 7.86 -45.47
C ILE A 342 -35.82 8.63 -45.56
N MET A 343 -36.64 8.38 -46.60
CA MET A 343 -37.95 9.04 -46.77
C MET A 343 -38.90 8.73 -45.61
N MET A 344 -38.97 7.49 -45.14
CA MET A 344 -39.85 7.14 -44.01
C MET A 344 -39.39 7.79 -42.69
N ALA A 345 -38.08 7.88 -42.44
CA ALA A 345 -37.54 8.55 -41.27
C ALA A 345 -37.78 10.07 -41.33
N LEU A 346 -37.58 10.71 -42.47
CA LEU A 346 -37.89 12.14 -42.69
C LEU A 346 -39.38 12.43 -42.46
N LEU A 347 -40.29 11.59 -42.99
CA LEU A 347 -41.73 11.71 -42.74
C LEU A 347 -42.05 11.65 -41.24
N GLN A 348 -41.49 10.68 -40.51
CA GLN A 348 -41.66 10.55 -39.05
C GLN A 348 -41.07 11.77 -38.30
N TYR A 349 -39.94 12.31 -38.76
CA TYR A 349 -39.29 13.49 -38.16
C TYR A 349 -40.19 14.74 -38.28
N THR A 350 -40.96 14.87 -39.37
CA THR A 350 -41.93 15.97 -39.48
C THR A 350 -43.00 15.91 -38.38
N GLU A 351 -43.48 14.72 -37.99
CA GLU A 351 -44.49 14.56 -36.94
C GLU A 351 -43.91 14.81 -35.53
N VAL A 352 -42.62 14.49 -35.32
CA VAL A 352 -41.88 14.90 -34.10
C VAL A 352 -41.78 16.42 -34.04
N ILE A 353 -41.28 17.10 -35.08
CA ILE A 353 -41.14 18.55 -35.13
C ILE A 353 -42.49 19.27 -35.00
N LYS A 354 -43.56 18.77 -35.65
CA LYS A 354 -44.92 19.30 -35.47
C LYS A 354 -45.37 19.23 -34.00
N SER A 355 -45.01 18.16 -33.29
CA SER A 355 -45.43 17.88 -31.91
C SER A 355 -44.57 18.52 -30.82
N ASP A 356 -43.32 18.90 -31.11
CA ASP A 356 -42.34 19.42 -30.14
C ASP A 356 -42.83 20.68 -29.38
N PRO A 357 -42.85 20.73 -28.03
CA PRO A 357 -43.25 21.93 -27.28
C PRO A 357 -42.16 23.02 -27.16
N ASP A 358 -40.88 22.70 -27.40
CA ASP A 358 -39.74 23.56 -27.10
C ASP A 358 -39.25 24.38 -28.32
N LEU A 359 -39.48 23.91 -29.55
CA LEU A 359 -39.21 24.66 -30.80
C LEU A 359 -40.23 25.80 -31.02
N THR A 360 -39.76 27.00 -31.38
CA THR A 360 -40.65 28.12 -31.74
C THR A 360 -41.28 27.93 -33.12
N GLY A 361 -42.40 28.63 -33.39
CA GLY A 361 -43.12 28.50 -34.66
C GLY A 361 -42.30 28.86 -35.91
N ASP A 362 -41.35 29.79 -35.80
CA ASP A 362 -40.46 30.16 -36.90
C ASP A 362 -39.39 29.08 -37.13
N GLU A 363 -38.83 28.50 -36.05
CA GLU A 363 -37.85 27.40 -36.11
C GLU A 363 -38.50 26.11 -36.66
N LYS A 364 -39.70 25.75 -36.20
CA LYS A 364 -40.47 24.62 -36.76
C LYS A 364 -40.70 24.76 -38.26
N GLN A 365 -41.01 25.95 -38.74
CA GLN A 365 -41.20 26.16 -40.17
C GLN A 365 -39.89 25.99 -40.93
N MET A 366 -38.76 26.48 -40.41
CA MET A 366 -37.45 26.30 -41.05
C MET A 366 -37.00 24.83 -41.12
N GLU A 367 -37.25 24.01 -40.09
CA GLU A 367 -36.94 22.58 -40.16
C GLU A 367 -37.93 21.82 -41.07
N LEU A 368 -39.22 22.14 -41.02
CA LEU A 368 -40.20 21.53 -41.93
C LEU A 368 -39.97 21.90 -43.40
N ASP A 369 -39.62 23.16 -43.71
CA ASP A 369 -39.28 23.61 -45.07
C ASP A 369 -38.04 22.86 -45.62
N GLN A 370 -37.06 22.54 -44.76
CA GLN A 370 -35.88 21.76 -45.14
C GLN A 370 -36.23 20.28 -45.40
N ILE A 371 -37.07 19.68 -44.56
CA ILE A 371 -37.49 18.28 -44.74
C ILE A 371 -38.43 18.12 -45.93
N GLU A 372 -39.32 19.09 -46.19
CA GLU A 372 -40.17 19.12 -47.38
C GLU A 372 -39.31 19.22 -48.65
N GLN A 373 -38.23 20.01 -48.65
CA GLN A 373 -37.27 20.04 -49.76
C GLN A 373 -36.51 18.71 -49.93
N GLU A 374 -35.98 18.12 -48.85
CA GLU A 374 -35.24 16.85 -48.92
C GLU A 374 -36.17 15.70 -49.40
N LEU A 375 -37.43 15.70 -48.97
CA LEU A 375 -38.44 14.74 -49.43
C LEU A 375 -38.81 14.96 -50.91
N ASP A 376 -39.03 16.21 -51.35
CA ASP A 376 -39.28 16.56 -52.76
C ASP A 376 -38.10 16.15 -53.67
N GLU A 377 -36.87 16.23 -53.19
CA GLU A 377 -35.67 15.77 -53.90
C GLU A 377 -35.68 14.23 -54.04
N TYR A 378 -35.94 13.48 -52.98
CA TYR A 378 -36.05 12.00 -53.05
C TYR A 378 -37.26 11.51 -53.87
N ASP A 379 -38.44 12.15 -53.77
CA ASP A 379 -39.61 11.82 -54.59
C ASP A 379 -39.34 12.07 -56.09
N GLN A 380 -38.62 13.15 -56.43
CA GLN A 380 -38.18 13.41 -57.80
C GLN A 380 -37.15 12.37 -58.29
N GLU A 381 -36.19 11.97 -57.45
CA GLU A 381 -35.25 10.89 -57.82
C GLU A 381 -35.96 9.55 -58.04
N ARG A 382 -36.93 9.18 -57.18
CA ARG A 382 -37.71 7.95 -57.37
C ARG A 382 -38.56 8.02 -58.63
N LEU A 383 -39.25 9.12 -58.91
CA LEU A 383 -40.05 9.30 -60.13
C LEU A 383 -39.20 9.29 -61.42
N MET A 384 -37.96 9.77 -61.38
CA MET A 384 -37.03 9.66 -62.51
C MET A 384 -36.51 8.22 -62.69
N GLN A 385 -36.35 7.46 -61.61
CA GLN A 385 -35.97 6.05 -61.66
C GLN A 385 -37.13 5.17 -62.15
N GLU A 386 -38.34 5.35 -61.62
CA GLU A 386 -39.57 4.68 -62.09
C GLU A 386 -39.80 4.91 -63.60
N GLN A 387 -39.48 6.10 -64.12
CA GLN A 387 -39.56 6.42 -65.55
C GLN A 387 -38.45 5.76 -66.36
N ALA A 388 -37.22 5.66 -65.84
CA ALA A 388 -36.14 4.96 -66.52
C ALA A 388 -36.39 3.45 -66.58
N GLU A 389 -36.87 2.85 -65.50
CA GLU A 389 -37.27 1.44 -65.43
C GLU A 389 -38.45 1.15 -66.36
N GLN A 390 -39.43 2.07 -66.48
CA GLN A 390 -40.51 1.95 -67.48
C GLN A 390 -40.03 2.16 -68.92
N GLU A 391 -39.09 3.07 -69.18
CA GLU A 391 -38.49 3.22 -70.53
C GLU A 391 -37.62 1.99 -70.91
N GLU A 392 -37.07 1.24 -69.94
CA GLU A 392 -36.39 -0.04 -70.18
C GLU A 392 -37.40 -1.20 -70.34
N GLU A 393 -38.43 -1.32 -69.50
CA GLU A 393 -39.51 -2.33 -69.65
C GLU A 393 -40.32 -2.14 -70.95
N GLU A 394 -40.64 -0.91 -71.37
CA GLU A 394 -41.29 -0.67 -72.68
C GLU A 394 -40.35 -1.03 -73.85
N GLN A 395 -39.03 -0.89 -73.70
CA GLN A 395 -38.07 -1.34 -74.72
C GLN A 395 -37.95 -2.87 -74.79
N GLU A 396 -37.97 -3.60 -73.67
CA GLU A 396 -38.03 -5.07 -73.70
C GLU A 396 -39.41 -5.57 -74.21
N THR A 397 -40.49 -4.84 -73.93
CA THR A 397 -41.86 -5.23 -74.35
C THR A 397 -42.19 -4.88 -75.81
N GLU A 398 -41.54 -3.90 -76.44
CA GLU A 398 -41.70 -3.64 -77.89
C GLU A 398 -40.99 -4.67 -78.80
N GLU A 399 -40.12 -5.55 -78.28
CA GLU A 399 -39.46 -6.61 -79.09
C GLU A 399 -40.25 -7.96 -79.18
N GLU A 400 -41.24 -8.22 -78.33
CA GLU A 400 -42.14 -9.40 -78.39
C GLU A 400 -43.62 -8.97 -78.30
N GLU A 401 -44.45 -9.00 -79.35
CA GLU A 401 -45.03 -10.18 -80.02
C GLU A 401 -45.89 -9.74 -81.25
N PRO A 402 -46.49 -10.64 -82.07
CA PRO A 402 -46.30 -12.10 -82.16
C PRO A 402 -45.96 -12.58 -83.59
N SER A 403 -45.58 -13.86 -83.71
CA SER A 403 -45.63 -14.60 -84.98
C SER A 403 -46.12 -16.04 -84.75
N GLU A 404 -47.44 -16.25 -84.77
CA GLU A 404 -48.05 -17.59 -84.71
C GLU A 404 -47.48 -18.53 -85.80
N THR A 405 -46.99 -19.72 -85.43
CA THR A 405 -47.63 -21.01 -85.83
C THR A 405 -46.98 -22.26 -85.22
N GLU A 406 -47.87 -23.16 -84.74
CA GLU A 406 -47.79 -24.63 -84.73
C GLU A 406 -46.74 -25.39 -83.86
N GLU A 407 -47.26 -26.06 -82.82
CA GLU A 407 -47.07 -27.51 -82.46
C GLU A 407 -45.65 -28.04 -82.09
N ASP A 408 -45.44 -28.92 -81.10
CA ASP A 408 -46.32 -29.70 -80.19
C ASP A 408 -45.52 -30.19 -78.94
N GLY A 409 -46.20 -30.76 -77.93
CA GLY A 409 -45.65 -31.91 -77.17
C GLY A 409 -45.31 -31.76 -75.68
N ALA A 410 -46.26 -32.21 -74.82
CA ALA A 410 -46.15 -32.85 -73.48
C ALA A 410 -44.97 -32.51 -72.51
N ALA A 411 -45.12 -32.15 -71.23
CA ALA A 411 -46.08 -32.45 -70.13
C ALA A 411 -45.59 -33.47 -69.06
N ASP A 412 -45.98 -33.18 -67.81
CA ASP A 412 -46.25 -34.07 -66.66
C ASP A 412 -45.17 -34.36 -65.57
N SER A 413 -45.41 -33.73 -64.40
CA SER A 413 -45.49 -34.25 -63.02
C SER A 413 -44.36 -35.06 -62.29
N GLN A 414 -43.98 -34.50 -61.13
CA GLN A 414 -43.98 -35.04 -59.75
C GLN A 414 -43.82 -36.57 -59.47
N GLN A 415 -42.93 -36.90 -58.52
CA GLN A 415 -43.14 -37.67 -57.25
C GLN A 415 -41.75 -38.13 -56.70
N GLU A 416 -41.34 -37.79 -55.47
CA GLU A 416 -41.59 -38.41 -54.13
C GLU A 416 -40.64 -39.57 -53.74
N GLU A 417 -40.28 -39.62 -52.44
CA GLU A 417 -39.86 -40.80 -51.64
C GLU A 417 -38.54 -41.58 -51.99
N ASP A 418 -37.78 -42.17 -51.04
CA ASP A 418 -37.64 -42.01 -49.57
C ASP A 418 -36.31 -42.66 -49.05
N GLU A 419 -36.07 -42.60 -47.74
CA GLU A 419 -35.26 -43.49 -46.86
C GLU A 419 -33.74 -43.76 -47.11
N ASN A 420 -32.91 -43.17 -46.23
CA ASN A 420 -32.07 -43.85 -45.21
C ASN A 420 -30.97 -44.89 -45.60
N ALA A 421 -29.70 -44.64 -45.19
CA ALA A 421 -28.77 -45.69 -44.66
C ALA A 421 -27.51 -45.14 -43.93
N GLU A 422 -27.28 -45.68 -42.72
CA GLU A 422 -26.03 -46.03 -41.99
C GLU A 422 -24.67 -45.30 -42.15
N GLU A 423 -24.13 -44.91 -40.97
CA GLU A 423 -22.74 -45.06 -40.43
C GLU A 423 -21.48 -44.63 -41.23
N THR A 424 -20.64 -43.83 -40.58
CA THR A 424 -19.21 -44.17 -40.38
C THR A 424 -18.64 -43.50 -39.12
N ASP A 425 -17.65 -44.16 -38.50
CA ASP A 425 -17.14 -43.87 -37.14
C ASP A 425 -16.03 -42.79 -37.04
N GLU A 426 -15.75 -42.39 -35.77
CA GLU A 426 -14.42 -42.18 -35.15
C GLU A 426 -13.39 -41.20 -35.80
N ASP A 427 -12.58 -40.41 -35.06
CA ASP A 427 -12.33 -40.34 -33.60
C ASP A 427 -11.76 -38.96 -33.17
N ASP A 428 -11.54 -38.84 -31.86
CA ASP A 428 -10.36 -38.28 -31.18
C ASP A 428 -10.59 -37.06 -30.26
N SER A 429 -9.68 -36.89 -29.31
CA SER A 429 -10.09 -36.87 -27.89
C SER A 429 -9.25 -35.97 -26.97
N ASP A 430 -9.90 -35.56 -25.87
CA ASP A 430 -9.36 -34.87 -24.69
C ASP A 430 -9.97 -35.58 -23.45
N ASP A 431 -9.33 -35.76 -22.30
CA ASP A 431 -7.97 -35.44 -21.83
C ASP A 431 -7.68 -36.27 -20.54
N GLN A 432 -6.41 -36.34 -20.11
CA GLN A 432 -5.96 -36.57 -18.71
C GLN A 432 -6.29 -37.94 -18.02
N ALA A 433 -5.43 -38.54 -17.16
CA ALA A 433 -4.30 -38.02 -16.39
C ALA A 433 -3.32 -39.11 -15.87
N ALA A 434 -2.20 -38.64 -15.29
CA ALA A 434 -1.43 -39.23 -14.17
C ALA A 434 -0.60 -40.53 -14.34
N ALA A 435 0.70 -40.36 -14.61
CA ALA A 435 1.78 -41.15 -13.96
C ALA A 435 2.10 -40.53 -12.57
N ASP A 436 2.96 -41.03 -11.67
CA ASP A 436 4.05 -42.04 -11.66
C ASP A 436 4.40 -42.34 -10.16
N LYS A 437 5.16 -43.35 -9.66
CA LYS A 437 5.90 -44.52 -10.21
C LYS A 437 6.16 -45.54 -9.07
N SER A 438 6.59 -46.77 -9.41
CA SER A 438 7.28 -47.80 -8.57
C SER A 438 6.53 -48.39 -7.36
N VAL A 439 6.34 -49.71 -7.14
CA VAL A 439 6.98 -51.00 -7.53
C VAL A 439 8.09 -51.52 -6.59
N SER A 440 7.78 -52.67 -5.96
CA SER A 440 8.64 -53.74 -5.35
C SER A 440 9.64 -53.36 -4.22
N GLU A 441 10.24 -54.28 -3.44
CA GLU A 441 10.24 -55.76 -3.51
C GLU A 441 10.25 -56.46 -2.12
N ASN A 442 10.82 -57.67 -2.02
CA ASN A 442 10.48 -58.73 -1.06
C ASN A 442 11.53 -58.97 0.07
N GLU A 443 11.14 -59.80 1.05
CA GLU A 443 11.97 -60.73 1.83
C GLU A 443 13.02 -60.28 2.89
N VAL A 444 12.68 -60.56 4.16
CA VAL A 444 13.32 -61.56 5.08
C VAL A 444 14.73 -61.31 5.68
N VAL A 445 14.83 -61.70 6.97
CA VAL A 445 15.91 -61.61 7.99
C VAL A 445 15.99 -60.28 8.74
#